data_AF-A0A657AJ20-F1
#
_entry.id   AF-A0A657AJ20-F1
#
_cell.length_a   1.000
_cell.length_b   1.000
_cell.length_c   1.000
_cell.angle_alpha   90.00
_cell.angle_beta   90.00
_cell.angle_gamma   90.00
#
_symmetry.space_group_name_H-M   'P 1'
#
loop_
_entity.id
_entity.type
_entity.pdbx_description
1 polymer ?
#
loop_
_entity_poly.entity_id
_entity_poly.type
_entity_poly.pdbx_seq_one_letter_code
_entity_poly.pdbx_strand_id
1 'polypeptide(L)'
;MSGLLIAFVTIILGVLVCVKAMSSKKRKHIEALYTNIGLVKNLKVLLIFIQQHRGLTTGYLHGDRSLDNAVRQAKQRVDNQWRVIENDHPLIIEDQLFEGISTHWKRLSFRWQQKAVTNNIEQHNRLIINLLYLIENQAESYLPMLSFGRDSGLDVIWKELLETIEAIGQTRAIGMGVVSWIKQKIIGVCLQHF
;
A
#
# COMPACT_ATOMS: atom_id res chain seq x y z
N MET A 1 -19.10 -57.46 -24.92
CA MET A 1 -17.70 -57.00 -24.75
C MET A 1 -17.52 -55.54 -25.19
N SER A 2 -18.09 -55.11 -26.32
CA SER A 2 -18.01 -53.73 -26.84
C SER A 2 -18.57 -52.65 -25.89
N GLY A 3 -19.72 -52.87 -25.25
CA GLY A 3 -20.32 -51.87 -24.35
C GLY A 3 -19.50 -51.57 -23.08
N LEU A 4 -18.76 -52.58 -22.58
CA LEU A 4 -17.90 -52.45 -21.40
C LEU A 4 -16.64 -51.65 -21.73
N LEU A 5 -16.10 -51.82 -22.94
CA LEU A 5 -14.97 -51.04 -23.46
C LEU A 5 -15.35 -49.56 -23.63
N ILE A 6 -16.53 -49.28 -24.18
CA ILE A 6 -17.02 -47.89 -24.39
C ILE A 6 -17.20 -47.18 -23.05
N ALA A 7 -17.80 -47.84 -22.05
CA ALA A 7 -17.98 -47.26 -20.71
C ALA A 7 -16.64 -46.98 -20.02
N PHE A 8 -15.64 -47.84 -20.21
CA PHE A 8 -14.31 -47.64 -19.62
C PHE A 8 -13.60 -46.42 -20.25
N VAL A 9 -13.69 -46.27 -21.57
CA VAL A 9 -13.10 -45.15 -22.31
C VAL A 9 -13.75 -43.82 -21.94
N THR A 10 -15.08 -43.76 -21.77
CA THR A 10 -15.78 -42.53 -21.37
C THR A 10 -15.43 -42.11 -19.94
N ILE A 11 -15.28 -43.06 -19.00
CA ILE A 11 -14.82 -42.77 -17.63
C ILE A 11 -13.40 -42.20 -17.64
N ILE A 12 -12.47 -42.80 -18.39
CA ILE A 12 -11.08 -42.31 -18.48
C ILE A 12 -11.04 -40.89 -19.06
N LEU A 13 -11.79 -40.62 -20.13
CA LEU A 13 -11.89 -39.28 -20.71
C LEU A 13 -12.47 -38.26 -19.71
N GLY A 14 -13.51 -38.64 -18.97
CA GLY A 14 -14.10 -37.79 -17.92
C GLY A 14 -13.11 -37.45 -16.80
N VAL A 15 -12.35 -38.44 -16.33
CA VAL A 15 -11.29 -38.25 -15.32
C VAL A 15 -10.18 -37.33 -15.84
N LEU A 16 -9.72 -37.53 -17.08
CA LEU A 16 -8.68 -36.69 -17.68
C LEU A 16 -9.11 -35.22 -17.82
N VAL A 17 -10.38 -34.97 -18.20
CA VAL A 17 -10.94 -33.61 -18.26
C VAL A 17 -11.04 -33.00 -16.85
N CYS A 18 -11.50 -33.77 -15.86
CA CYS A 18 -11.58 -33.31 -14.46
C CYS A 18 -10.21 -32.95 -13.90
N VAL A 19 -9.19 -33.81 -14.12
CA VAL A 19 -7.81 -33.55 -13.67
C VAL A 19 -7.24 -32.30 -14.33
N LYS A 20 -7.44 -32.11 -15.64
CA LYS A 20 -7.01 -30.88 -16.35
C LYS A 20 -7.75 -29.62 -15.89
N ALA A 21 -9.04 -29.72 -15.59
CA ALA A 21 -9.83 -28.63 -15.04
C ALA A 21 -9.33 -28.24 -13.63
N MET A 22 -9.04 -29.22 -12.78
CA MET A 22 -8.47 -28.99 -11.45
C MET A 22 -7.05 -28.41 -11.52
N SER A 23 -6.20 -28.92 -12.42
CA SER A 23 -4.83 -28.43 -12.57
C SER A 23 -4.78 -27.02 -13.18
N SER A 24 -5.66 -26.71 -14.13
CA SER A 24 -5.76 -25.35 -14.70
C SER A 24 -6.31 -24.35 -13.68
N LYS A 25 -7.30 -24.75 -12.88
CA LYS A 25 -7.80 -23.93 -11.77
C LYS A 25 -6.70 -23.65 -10.75
N LYS A 26 -5.97 -24.69 -10.31
CA LYS A 26 -4.80 -24.53 -9.42
C LYS A 26 -3.73 -23.61 -10.01
N ARG A 27 -3.41 -23.75 -11.31
CA ARG A 27 -2.39 -22.93 -11.98
C ARG A 27 -2.81 -21.45 -12.07
N LYS A 28 -4.07 -21.18 -12.44
CA LYS A 28 -4.64 -19.83 -12.44
C LYS A 28 -4.65 -19.21 -11.04
N HIS A 29 -4.94 -20.01 -10.00
CA HIS A 29 -4.85 -19.55 -8.62
C HIS A 29 -3.41 -19.21 -8.21
N ILE A 30 -2.44 -20.07 -8.54
CA ILE A 30 -1.01 -19.84 -8.28
C ILE A 30 -0.51 -18.59 -9.02
N GLU A 31 -0.86 -18.42 -10.29
CA GLU A 31 -0.50 -17.23 -11.08
C GLU A 31 -1.11 -15.96 -10.47
N ALA A 32 -2.39 -15.97 -10.08
CA ALA A 32 -3.03 -14.84 -9.41
C ALA A 32 -2.33 -14.46 -8.09
N LEU A 33 -1.82 -15.44 -7.35
CA LEU A 33 -1.09 -15.21 -6.09
C LEU A 33 0.26 -14.52 -6.31
N TYR A 34 1.04 -14.99 -7.28
CA TYR A 34 2.33 -14.37 -7.58
C TYR A 34 2.17 -12.91 -8.05
N THR A 35 1.15 -12.64 -8.86
CA THR A 35 0.80 -11.28 -9.29
C THR A 35 0.47 -10.40 -8.08
N ASN A 36 -0.40 -10.86 -7.16
CA ASN A 36 -0.80 -10.08 -5.98
C ASN A 36 0.35 -9.84 -4.99
N ILE A 37 1.24 -10.81 -4.75
CA ILE A 37 2.43 -10.59 -3.92
C ILE A 37 3.36 -9.55 -4.55
N GLY A 38 3.53 -9.61 -5.87
CA GLY A 38 4.28 -8.61 -6.63
C GLY A 38 3.70 -7.20 -6.46
N LEU A 39 2.37 -7.07 -6.52
CA LEU A 39 1.68 -5.80 -6.30
C LEU A 39 1.96 -5.24 -4.91
N VAL A 40 1.76 -6.04 -3.86
CA VAL A 40 1.95 -5.56 -2.49
C VAL A 40 3.40 -5.16 -2.23
N LYS A 41 4.38 -5.89 -2.79
CA LYS A 41 5.79 -5.48 -2.75
C LYS A 41 6.01 -4.13 -3.42
N ASN A 42 5.43 -3.91 -4.61
CA ASN A 42 5.55 -2.65 -5.33
C ASN A 42 4.88 -1.49 -4.58
N LEU A 43 3.74 -1.72 -3.91
CA LEU A 43 3.08 -0.73 -3.06
C LEU A 43 3.91 -0.36 -1.83
N LYS A 44 4.64 -1.30 -1.22
CA LYS A 44 5.59 -1.00 -0.13
C LYS A 44 6.73 -0.10 -0.60
N VAL A 45 7.29 -0.37 -1.78
CA VAL A 45 8.35 0.47 -2.37
C VAL A 45 7.82 1.89 -2.60
N LEU A 46 6.60 2.00 -3.12
CA LEU A 46 5.93 3.29 -3.31
C LEU A 46 5.75 4.06 -2.00
N LEU A 47 5.33 3.36 -0.93
CA LEU A 47 5.18 3.93 0.41
C LEU A 47 6.50 4.54 0.92
N ILE A 48 7.61 3.81 0.77
CA ILE A 48 8.95 4.29 1.16
C ILE A 48 9.32 5.56 0.40
N PHE A 49 9.11 5.60 -0.91
CA PHE A 49 9.44 6.78 -1.72
C PHE A 49 8.57 8.01 -1.35
N ILE A 50 7.29 7.81 -1.04
CA ILE A 50 6.41 8.90 -0.57
C ILE A 50 6.86 9.43 0.80
N GLN A 51 7.26 8.53 1.71
CA GLN A 51 7.80 8.92 3.02
C GLN A 51 9.12 9.70 2.89
N GLN A 52 10.00 9.30 1.97
CA GLN A 52 11.22 10.03 1.65
C GLN A 52 10.90 11.43 1.10
N HIS A 53 9.94 11.55 0.17
CA HIS A 53 9.50 12.85 -0.33
C HIS A 53 8.94 13.76 0.77
N ARG A 54 8.16 13.21 1.72
CA ARG A 54 7.68 13.95 2.90
C ARG A 54 8.84 14.52 3.72
N GLY A 55 9.86 13.70 4.01
CA GLY A 55 11.04 14.13 4.78
C GLY A 55 11.77 15.28 4.09
N LEU A 56 12.06 15.12 2.80
CA LEU A 56 12.80 16.10 2.00
C LEU A 56 12.04 17.42 1.84
N THR A 57 10.74 17.36 1.52
CA THR A 57 9.91 18.57 1.42
C THR A 57 9.77 19.30 2.76
N THR A 58 9.72 18.56 3.86
CA THR A 58 9.70 19.14 5.21
C THR A 58 11.00 19.85 5.54
N GLY A 59 12.16 19.24 5.25
CA GLY A 59 13.47 19.89 5.43
C GLY A 59 13.60 21.17 4.59
N TYR A 60 13.17 21.11 3.33
CA TYR A 60 13.18 22.26 2.43
C TYR A 60 12.30 23.41 2.94
N LEU A 61 11.08 23.10 3.41
CA LEU A 61 10.15 24.12 3.92
C LEU A 61 10.62 24.73 5.25
N HIS A 62 11.46 24.03 6.02
CA HIS A 62 12.13 24.59 7.20
C HIS A 62 13.35 25.46 6.87
N GLY A 63 13.71 25.60 5.58
CA GLY A 63 14.73 26.54 5.11
C GLY A 63 15.94 25.91 4.44
N ASP A 64 16.07 24.58 4.44
CA ASP A 64 17.19 23.92 3.77
C ASP A 64 16.95 23.84 2.25
N ARG A 65 17.32 24.93 1.56
CA ARG A 65 17.17 25.03 0.10
C ARG A 65 18.08 24.07 -0.67
N SER A 66 19.10 23.49 -0.05
CA SER A 66 19.99 22.52 -0.71
C SER A 66 19.26 21.23 -1.11
N LEU A 67 18.15 20.92 -0.43
CA LEU A 67 17.34 19.72 -0.66
C LEU A 67 16.50 19.76 -1.95
N ASP A 68 16.46 20.88 -2.67
CA ASP A 68 15.61 21.08 -3.85
C ASP A 68 15.81 19.99 -4.92
N ASN A 69 17.07 19.65 -5.23
CA ASN A 69 17.39 18.56 -6.17
C ASN A 69 16.94 17.20 -5.63
N ALA A 70 17.20 16.92 -4.34
CA ALA A 70 16.79 15.67 -3.71
C ALA A 70 15.26 15.50 -3.71
N VAL A 71 14.50 16.57 -3.48
CA VAL A 71 13.03 16.57 -3.59
C VAL A 71 12.59 16.21 -5.00
N ARG A 72 13.17 16.83 -6.04
CA ARG A 72 12.86 16.50 -7.44
C ARG A 72 13.15 15.04 -7.77
N GLN A 73 14.28 14.51 -7.33
CA GLN A 73 14.62 13.09 -7.53
C GLN A 73 13.68 12.15 -6.77
N ALA A 74 13.26 12.52 -5.55
CA ALA A 74 12.29 11.74 -4.80
C ALA A 74 10.93 11.73 -5.51
N LYS A 75 10.48 12.87 -6.04
CA LYS A 75 9.28 12.92 -6.87
C LYS A 75 9.36 11.98 -8.07
N GLN A 76 10.47 12.03 -8.82
CA GLN A 76 10.68 11.16 -9.98
C GLN A 76 10.66 9.67 -9.61
N ARG A 77 11.21 9.30 -8.44
CA ARG A 77 11.16 7.92 -7.93
C ARG A 77 9.73 7.47 -7.66
N VAL A 78 8.91 8.32 -7.02
CA VAL A 78 7.49 8.03 -6.79
C VAL A 78 6.75 7.89 -8.12
N ASP A 79 6.92 8.84 -9.05
CA ASP A 79 6.24 8.81 -10.35
C ASP A 79 6.62 7.56 -11.17
N ASN A 80 7.90 7.18 -11.16
CA ASN A 80 8.37 5.98 -11.85
C ASN A 80 7.82 4.71 -11.22
N GLN A 81 7.80 4.62 -9.88
CA GLN A 81 7.22 3.48 -9.18
C GLN A 81 5.72 3.35 -9.45
N TRP A 82 5.02 4.49 -9.55
CA TRP A 82 3.61 4.50 -9.95
C TRP A 82 3.40 3.85 -11.33
N ARG A 83 4.22 4.24 -12.31
CA ARG A 83 4.19 3.68 -13.67
C ARG A 83 4.52 2.19 -13.70
N VAL A 84 5.48 1.74 -12.87
CA VAL A 84 5.79 0.31 -12.71
C VAL A 84 4.57 -0.45 -12.21
N ILE A 85 3.87 0.06 -11.20
CA ILE A 85 2.64 -0.57 -10.68
C ILE A 85 1.56 -0.64 -11.76
N GLU A 86 1.30 0.45 -12.49
CA GLU A 86 0.29 0.49 -13.54
C GLU A 86 0.60 -0.49 -14.69
N ASN A 87 1.87 -0.63 -15.07
CA ASN A 87 2.29 -1.54 -16.13
C ASN A 87 2.27 -3.02 -15.71
N ASP A 88 2.78 -3.31 -14.51
CA ASP A 88 2.93 -4.69 -14.03
C ASP A 88 1.60 -5.27 -13.51
N HIS A 89 0.69 -4.41 -13.04
CA HIS A 89 -0.56 -4.80 -12.36
C HIS A 89 -1.77 -4.02 -12.91
N PRO A 90 -2.16 -4.19 -14.19
CA PRO A 90 -3.19 -3.35 -14.83
C PRO A 90 -4.55 -3.37 -14.13
N LEU A 91 -4.90 -4.46 -13.42
CA LEU A 91 -6.16 -4.56 -12.68
C LEU A 91 -6.26 -3.56 -11.51
N ILE A 92 -5.14 -3.12 -10.94
CA ILE A 92 -5.15 -2.14 -9.83
C ILE A 92 -5.64 -0.76 -10.28
N ILE A 93 -5.62 -0.48 -11.59
CA ILE A 93 -6.07 0.79 -12.15
C ILE A 93 -7.59 0.96 -11.97
N GLU A 94 -8.33 -0.14 -11.86
CA GLU A 94 -9.78 -0.14 -11.61
C GLU A 94 -10.13 0.08 -10.12
N ASP A 95 -9.13 0.02 -9.22
CA ASP A 95 -9.33 0.25 -7.79
C ASP A 95 -9.47 1.76 -7.50
N GLN A 96 -10.65 2.15 -7.00
CA GLN A 96 -10.98 3.55 -6.71
C GLN A 96 -10.07 4.18 -5.63
N LEU A 97 -9.60 3.39 -4.66
CA LEU A 97 -8.68 3.86 -3.63
C LEU A 97 -7.31 4.14 -4.26
N PHE A 98 -6.82 3.25 -5.13
CA PHE A 98 -5.58 3.47 -5.89
C PHE A 98 -5.64 4.74 -6.74
N GLU A 99 -6.72 4.94 -7.49
CA GLU A 99 -6.95 6.16 -8.27
C GLU A 99 -6.97 7.42 -7.39
N GLY A 100 -7.67 7.35 -6.25
CA GLY A 100 -7.77 8.43 -5.28
C GLY A 100 -6.40 8.85 -4.72
N ILE A 101 -5.56 7.87 -4.37
CA ILE A 101 -4.18 8.11 -3.89
C ILE A 101 -3.32 8.69 -5.01
N SER A 102 -3.40 8.16 -6.24
CA SER A 102 -2.67 8.69 -7.41
C SER A 102 -3.00 10.17 -7.65
N THR A 103 -4.28 10.50 -7.63
CA THR A 103 -4.78 11.86 -7.83
C THR A 103 -4.37 12.79 -6.69
N HIS A 104 -4.34 12.30 -5.44
CA HIS A 104 -3.82 13.06 -4.31
C HIS A 104 -2.31 13.32 -4.45
N TRP A 105 -1.52 12.30 -4.79
CA TRP A 105 -0.08 12.43 -5.04
C TRP A 105 0.24 13.44 -6.15
N LYS A 106 -0.43 13.36 -7.30
CA LYS A 106 -0.22 14.29 -8.43
C LYS A 106 -0.42 15.75 -8.01
N ARG A 107 -1.43 16.03 -7.20
CA ARG A 107 -1.69 17.39 -6.67
C ARG A 107 -0.65 17.81 -5.63
N LEU A 108 -0.32 16.91 -4.70
CA LEU A 108 0.60 17.20 -3.59
C LEU A 108 2.03 17.45 -4.08
N SER A 109 2.51 16.61 -5.00
CA SER A 109 3.87 16.68 -5.55
C SER A 109 4.15 17.97 -6.36
N PHE A 110 3.10 18.68 -6.81
CA PHE A 110 3.24 19.98 -7.45
C PHE A 110 3.04 21.17 -6.49
N ARG A 111 2.16 21.04 -5.50
CA ARG A 111 1.72 22.18 -4.68
C ARG A 111 2.38 22.28 -3.31
N TRP A 112 3.32 21.40 -2.99
CA TRP A 112 3.94 21.33 -1.66
C TRP A 112 4.67 22.63 -1.25
N GLN A 113 5.27 23.36 -2.19
CA GLN A 113 6.01 24.61 -1.92
C GLN A 113 5.11 25.77 -1.47
N GLN A 114 3.83 25.73 -1.85
CA GLN A 114 2.84 26.77 -1.54
C GLN A 114 2.14 26.53 -0.20
N LYS A 115 2.49 25.45 0.51
CA LYS A 115 1.86 25.04 1.75
C LYS A 115 2.71 25.45 2.95
N ALA A 116 2.03 25.83 4.03
CA ALA A 116 2.65 25.83 5.35
C ALA A 116 3.21 24.43 5.66
N VAL A 117 4.34 24.37 6.37
CA VAL A 117 5.02 23.12 6.76
C VAL A 117 4.04 22.10 7.36
N THR A 118 3.20 22.56 8.29
CA THR A 118 2.19 21.72 8.97
C THR A 118 1.18 21.12 8.00
N ASN A 119 0.71 21.90 7.03
CA ASN A 119 -0.19 21.44 5.97
C ASN A 119 0.52 20.45 5.03
N ASN A 120 1.79 20.68 4.67
CA ASN A 120 2.55 19.74 3.85
C ASN A 120 2.68 18.36 4.52
N ILE A 121 3.06 18.34 5.81
CA ILE A 121 3.17 17.12 6.61
C ILE A 121 1.81 16.41 6.68
N GLU A 122 0.75 17.14 6.98
CA GLU A 122 -0.59 16.58 7.11
C GLU A 122 -1.09 15.94 5.80
N GLN A 123 -0.90 16.60 4.67
CA GLN A 123 -1.29 16.05 3.36
C GLN A 123 -0.52 14.77 3.02
N HIS A 124 0.78 14.71 3.32
CA HIS A 124 1.56 13.48 3.14
C HIS A 124 1.10 12.37 4.09
N ASN A 125 0.71 12.70 5.32
CA ASN A 125 0.23 11.69 6.28
C ASN A 125 -1.07 11.04 5.80
N ARG A 126 -2.02 11.86 5.33
CA ARG A 126 -3.28 11.36 4.76
C ARG A 126 -3.03 10.47 3.53
N LEU A 127 -2.09 10.86 2.67
CA LEU A 127 -1.68 10.05 1.52
C LEU A 127 -1.09 8.70 1.96
N ILE A 128 -0.20 8.71 2.95
CA ILE A 128 0.43 7.51 3.51
C ILE A 128 -0.62 6.58 4.14
N ILE A 129 -1.57 7.11 4.92
CA ILE A 129 -2.63 6.32 5.55
C ILE A 129 -3.49 5.62 4.49
N ASN A 130 -3.92 6.33 3.46
CA ASN A 130 -4.70 5.72 2.38
C ASN A 130 -3.91 4.64 1.63
N LEU A 131 -2.60 4.86 1.41
CA LEU A 131 -1.75 3.83 0.79
C LEU A 131 -1.57 2.60 1.68
N LEU A 132 -1.53 2.77 2.99
CA LEU A 132 -1.50 1.66 3.94
C LEU A 132 -2.80 0.85 3.90
N TYR A 133 -3.96 1.51 3.86
CA TYR A 133 -5.24 0.82 3.67
C TYR A 133 -5.30 0.08 2.34
N LEU A 134 -4.75 0.65 1.26
CA LEU A 134 -4.66 -0.07 -0.01
C LEU A 134 -3.78 -1.31 0.11
N ILE A 135 -2.60 -1.19 0.75
CA ILE A 135 -1.71 -2.34 0.99
C ILE A 135 -2.42 -3.44 1.78
N GLU A 136 -3.18 -3.07 2.82
CA GLU A 136 -3.98 -3.98 3.62
C GLU A 136 -5.06 -4.68 2.80
N ASN A 137 -5.89 -3.94 2.05
CA ASN A 137 -6.93 -4.51 1.20
C ASN A 137 -6.39 -5.53 0.18
N GLN A 138 -5.24 -5.20 -0.43
CA GLN A 138 -4.58 -6.09 -1.39
C GLN A 138 -3.92 -7.31 -0.70
N ALA A 139 -3.56 -7.20 0.57
CA ALA A 139 -3.01 -8.28 1.38
C ALA A 139 -4.08 -9.17 2.06
N GLU A 140 -5.23 -8.65 2.45
CA GLU A 140 -6.33 -9.41 3.05
C GLU A 140 -6.91 -10.47 2.10
N SER A 141 -6.89 -10.16 0.80
CA SER A 141 -7.21 -11.12 -0.27
C SER A 141 -6.32 -12.39 -0.24
N TYR A 142 -5.25 -12.40 0.55
CA TYR A 142 -4.28 -13.48 0.71
C TYR A 142 -4.30 -14.15 2.10
N LEU A 143 -4.92 -13.55 3.13
CA LEU A 143 -4.91 -14.06 4.51
C LEU A 143 -5.42 -15.52 4.66
N PRO A 144 -6.48 -15.96 3.94
CA PRO A 144 -6.93 -17.35 3.99
C PRO A 144 -5.88 -18.35 3.48
N MET A 145 -4.89 -17.90 2.69
CA MET A 145 -3.90 -18.74 2.02
C MET A 145 -2.54 -18.85 2.69
N LEU A 146 -2.18 -17.90 3.57
CA LEU A 146 -1.01 -18.03 4.46
C LEU A 146 -1.13 -19.20 5.42
N SER A 147 -2.36 -19.66 5.69
CA SER A 147 -2.62 -20.87 6.47
C SER A 147 -1.94 -22.14 5.92
N PHE A 148 -1.53 -22.15 4.64
CA PHE A 148 -0.79 -23.25 4.01
C PHE A 148 0.74 -23.08 3.97
N GLY A 149 1.29 -21.93 4.41
CA GLY A 149 2.71 -21.58 4.23
C GLY A 149 3.44 -21.23 5.53
N ARG A 150 3.25 -22.03 6.58
CA ARG A 150 3.75 -21.78 7.95
C ARG A 150 5.30 -21.74 8.10
N ASP A 151 6.08 -21.94 7.03
CA ASP A 151 7.55 -22.09 7.09
C ASP A 151 8.37 -20.94 6.46
N SER A 152 7.75 -19.87 5.96
CA SER A 152 8.50 -18.89 5.14
C SER A 152 8.99 -17.63 5.85
N GLY A 153 8.70 -17.42 7.15
CA GLY A 153 9.09 -16.20 7.89
C GLY A 153 8.41 -14.90 7.41
N LEU A 154 7.66 -14.95 6.31
CA LEU A 154 6.89 -13.83 5.74
C LEU A 154 5.74 -13.39 6.64
N ASP A 155 5.13 -14.30 7.39
CA ASP A 155 4.08 -13.98 8.37
C ASP A 155 4.60 -13.08 9.50
N VAL A 156 5.83 -13.32 9.96
CA VAL A 156 6.45 -12.55 11.04
C VAL A 156 6.78 -11.14 10.56
N ILE A 157 7.36 -11.00 9.37
CA ILE A 157 7.70 -9.69 8.79
C ILE A 157 6.42 -8.88 8.47
N TRP A 158 5.35 -9.54 8.04
CA TRP A 158 4.09 -8.87 7.76
C TRP A 158 3.38 -8.39 9.01
N LYS A 159 3.33 -9.25 10.03
CA LYS A 159 2.76 -8.91 11.34
C LYS A 159 3.56 -7.79 12.00
N GLU A 160 4.89 -7.86 12.01
CA GLU A 160 5.74 -6.80 12.58
C GLU A 160 5.61 -5.47 11.82
N LEU A 161 5.47 -5.51 10.49
CA LEU A 161 5.26 -4.29 9.70
C LEU A 161 3.90 -3.66 10.00
N LEU A 162 2.83 -4.45 10.08
CA LEU A 162 1.48 -3.99 10.41
C LEU A 162 1.39 -3.51 11.88
N GLU A 163 2.03 -4.21 12.82
CA GLU A 163 2.17 -3.78 14.22
C GLU A 163 2.99 -2.50 14.34
N THR A 164 4.03 -2.33 13.53
CA THR A 164 4.81 -1.08 13.47
C THR A 164 3.98 0.07 12.88
N ILE A 165 3.15 -0.21 11.87
CA ILE A 165 2.22 0.75 11.26
C ILE A 165 1.15 1.18 12.29
N GLU A 166 0.59 0.23 13.03
CA GLU A 166 -0.39 0.48 14.11
C GLU A 166 0.26 1.25 15.26
N ALA A 167 1.47 0.89 15.68
CA ALA A 167 2.23 1.61 16.70
C ALA A 167 2.57 3.05 16.27
N ILE A 168 2.90 3.28 14.99
CA ILE A 168 3.09 4.62 14.41
C ILE A 168 1.75 5.37 14.38
N GLY A 169 0.65 4.69 14.08
CA GLY A 169 -0.73 5.22 14.15
C GLY A 169 -1.12 5.67 15.56
N GLN A 170 -0.91 4.82 16.56
CA GLN A 170 -1.21 5.09 17.98
C GLN A 170 -0.31 6.16 18.58
N THR A 171 1.00 6.10 18.32
CA THR A 171 1.96 7.13 18.78
C THR A 171 1.62 8.49 18.17
N ARG A 172 1.10 8.53 16.93
CA ARG A 172 0.58 9.74 16.30
C ARG A 172 -0.74 10.22 16.92
N ALA A 173 -1.67 9.33 17.25
CA ALA A 173 -2.93 9.69 17.93
C ALA A 173 -2.66 10.29 19.33
N ILE A 174 -1.74 9.69 20.09
CA ILE A 174 -1.31 10.18 21.40
C ILE A 174 -0.53 11.50 21.26
N GLY A 175 0.40 11.60 20.32
CA GLY A 175 1.16 12.83 20.07
C GLY A 175 0.31 14.01 19.61
N MET A 176 -0.73 13.78 18.81
CA MET A 176 -1.71 14.81 18.43
C MET A 176 -2.68 15.14 19.57
N GLY A 177 -3.07 14.17 20.40
CA GLY A 177 -3.86 14.41 21.61
C GLY A 177 -3.14 15.33 22.61
N VAL A 178 -1.84 15.11 22.82
CA VAL A 178 -1.00 15.95 23.70
C VAL A 178 -0.79 17.35 23.11
N VAL A 179 -0.51 17.49 21.81
CA VAL A 179 -0.35 18.80 21.17
C VAL A 179 -1.67 19.57 21.09
N SER A 180 -2.80 18.88 20.87
CA SER A 180 -4.15 19.48 20.91
C SER A 180 -4.49 19.94 22.32
N TRP A 181 -4.21 19.13 23.35
CA TRP A 181 -4.42 19.50 24.75
C TRP A 181 -3.54 20.68 25.17
N ILE A 182 -2.27 20.70 24.77
CA ILE A 182 -1.35 21.83 25.04
C ILE A 182 -1.83 23.10 24.31
N LYS A 183 -2.25 23.00 23.03
CA LYS A 183 -2.81 24.16 22.31
C LYS A 183 -4.10 24.67 22.94
N GLN A 184 -5.00 23.78 23.36
CA GLN A 184 -6.28 24.14 23.97
C GLN A 184 -6.08 24.75 25.38
N LYS A 185 -5.06 24.28 26.12
CA LYS A 185 -4.66 24.84 27.42
C LYS A 185 -3.96 26.20 27.28
N ILE A 186 -3.12 26.41 26.26
CA ILE A 186 -2.48 27.70 25.99
C ILE A 186 -3.50 28.74 25.48
N ILE A 187 -4.41 28.35 24.59
CA ILE A 187 -5.47 29.23 24.09
C ILE A 187 -6.48 29.57 25.19
N GLY A 188 -6.82 28.62 26.06
CA GLY A 188 -7.70 28.85 27.22
C GLY A 188 -7.10 29.78 28.27
N VAL A 189 -5.78 29.74 28.51
CA VAL A 189 -5.08 30.67 29.42
C VAL A 189 -4.96 32.07 28.80
N CYS A 190 -4.77 32.18 27.48
CA CYS A 190 -4.65 33.48 26.81
C CYS A 190 -5.99 34.23 26.68
N LEU A 191 -7.12 33.51 26.69
CA LEU A 191 -8.48 34.08 26.67
C LEU A 191 -9.03 34.48 28.05
N GLN A 192 -8.29 34.21 29.14
CA GLN A 192 -8.65 34.66 30.50
C GLN A 192 -7.92 35.96 30.93
N HIS A 193 -7.03 36.48 30.07
CA HIS A 193 -6.27 37.72 30.31
C HIS A 193 -6.53 38.82 29.26
N PHE A 194 -7.66 38.73 28.55
CA PHE A 194 -8.30 39.82 27.81
C PHE A 194 -9.78 39.86 28.20
#